data_AF-A0A966NBE3-F1
#
_entry.id   AF-A0A966NBE3-F1
#
_cell.length_a   1.000
_cell.length_b   1.000
_cell.length_c   1.000
_cell.angle_alpha   90.00
_cell.angle_beta   90.00
_cell.angle_gamma   90.00
#
_symmetry.space_group_name_H-M   'P 1'
#
loop_
_entity.id
_entity.type
_entity.pdbx_description
1 polymer ?
#
loop_
_entity_poly.entity_id
_entity_poly.type
_entity_poly.pdbx_seq_one_letter_code
_entity_poly.pdbx_strand_id
1 'polypeptide(L)'
;MSNFLSAARWTDKDQPQPHQIAAWNIAWSWLSKDQQEEFLETFRSAPKLPPQTWLEPAIQIIKQFEGLRLDAYLCPANVPTIGYGATSINGRPVKIGDKITEVQALQLLQEQIKNVYAPGVFGLIPASTAFRPAQQAALISWAFNVGLSAVEESTLRKRIANKENPITVISEELIKWDKADGKPLEGLTRRRKAEIELFIGRTEVQQQTAKLSPSASFSSRLTPHITLGEFALNEEARRFRHQYQLDTAAELAGFLERVRLAFGGKPIIITSGYRTPAINHAVGGASNSEHLFDAPGVGAVDFWISGANIEHVQDWCDKNWPYSVGYGAKKGFVHLGIRKGRPRVRWDY
;
A
#
# COMPACT_ATOMS: atom_id res chain seq x y z
N MET A 1 -19.93 26.34 -20.18
CA MET A 1 -19.43 24.97 -19.93
C MET A 1 -20.50 24.25 -19.13
N SER A 2 -21.06 23.15 -19.66
CA SER A 2 -22.15 22.40 -19.03
C SER A 2 -21.86 22.12 -17.56
N ASN A 3 -22.86 22.32 -16.69
CA ASN A 3 -22.83 22.00 -15.24
C ASN A 3 -22.38 20.55 -14.94
N PHE A 4 -22.27 19.71 -15.96
CA PHE A 4 -21.74 18.35 -15.97
C PHE A 4 -20.25 18.22 -15.60
N LEU A 5 -19.35 19.06 -16.13
CA LEU A 5 -17.90 18.93 -15.83
C LEU A 5 -17.59 19.12 -14.34
N SER A 6 -18.45 19.86 -13.66
CA SER A 6 -18.38 20.12 -12.21
C SER A 6 -18.80 18.89 -11.39
N ALA A 7 -19.80 18.13 -11.85
CA ALA A 7 -20.34 16.95 -11.17
C ALA A 7 -19.54 15.66 -11.49
N ALA A 8 -19.06 15.52 -12.74
CA ALA A 8 -18.31 14.37 -13.21
C ALA A 8 -16.87 14.28 -12.65
N ARG A 9 -16.34 15.35 -12.04
CA ARG A 9 -15.02 15.39 -11.38
C ARG A 9 -14.88 14.46 -10.15
N TRP A 10 -15.92 13.72 -9.79
CA TRP A 10 -15.97 12.91 -8.56
C TRP A 10 -16.29 11.42 -8.80
N THR A 11 -16.30 10.95 -10.05
CA THR A 11 -16.29 9.50 -10.34
C THR A 11 -14.84 9.02 -10.43
N ASP A 12 -14.51 7.86 -9.84
CA ASP A 12 -13.16 7.28 -9.61
C ASP A 12 -12.23 7.10 -10.83
N LYS A 13 -12.57 7.65 -12.01
CA LYS A 13 -11.68 7.76 -13.16
C LYS A 13 -11.51 9.23 -13.53
N ASP A 14 -10.26 9.69 -13.52
CA ASP A 14 -9.90 11.08 -13.80
C ASP A 14 -10.40 11.59 -15.16
N GLN A 15 -10.76 10.70 -16.12
CA GLN A 15 -11.43 11.07 -17.38
C GLN A 15 -12.39 9.95 -17.89
N PRO A 16 -13.72 10.16 -17.93
CA PRO A 16 -14.65 9.21 -18.55
C PRO A 16 -14.45 9.11 -20.07
N GLN A 17 -14.62 7.91 -20.64
CA GLN A 17 -14.45 7.65 -22.07
C GLN A 17 -15.59 8.30 -22.89
N PRO A 18 -15.38 8.66 -24.17
CA PRO A 18 -16.39 9.35 -24.99
C PRO A 18 -17.74 8.63 -25.07
N HIS A 19 -17.75 7.31 -25.14
CA HIS A 19 -18.98 6.51 -25.20
C HIS A 19 -19.76 6.52 -23.86
N GLN A 20 -19.05 6.64 -22.73
CA GLN A 20 -19.68 6.77 -21.42
C GLN A 20 -20.36 8.13 -21.29
N ILE A 21 -19.70 9.19 -21.76
CA ILE A 21 -20.26 10.55 -21.84
C ILE A 21 -21.50 10.55 -22.73
N ALA A 22 -21.45 9.88 -23.89
CA ALA A 22 -22.59 9.78 -24.79
C ALA A 22 -23.79 9.05 -24.16
N ALA A 23 -23.57 7.90 -23.51
CA ALA A 23 -24.62 7.15 -22.83
C ALA A 23 -25.30 7.98 -21.72
N TRP A 24 -24.53 8.76 -20.97
CA TRP A 24 -25.04 9.65 -19.93
C TRP A 24 -25.79 10.85 -20.49
N ASN A 25 -25.32 11.46 -21.58
CA ASN A 25 -26.04 12.54 -22.25
C ASN A 25 -27.40 12.06 -22.79
N ILE A 26 -27.46 10.83 -23.29
CA ILE A 26 -28.72 10.21 -23.73
C ILE A 26 -29.65 9.99 -22.54
N ALA A 27 -29.16 9.37 -21.45
CA ALA A 27 -29.96 9.18 -20.24
C ALA A 27 -30.46 10.52 -19.64
N TRP A 28 -29.61 11.55 -19.65
CA TRP A 28 -29.97 12.90 -19.21
C TRP A 28 -31.07 13.53 -20.08
N SER A 29 -31.02 13.29 -21.40
CA SER A 29 -32.04 13.79 -22.34
C SER A 29 -33.41 13.14 -22.14
N TRP A 30 -33.48 11.99 -21.46
CA TRP A 30 -34.73 11.31 -21.14
C TRP A 30 -35.40 11.84 -19.86
N LEU A 31 -34.69 12.67 -19.08
CA LEU A 31 -35.23 13.29 -17.87
C LEU A 31 -35.93 14.61 -18.20
N SER A 32 -37.10 14.84 -17.59
CA SER A 32 -37.75 16.16 -17.60
C SER A 32 -36.89 17.20 -16.86
N LYS A 33 -37.17 18.49 -17.06
CA LYS A 33 -36.46 19.57 -16.34
C LYS A 33 -36.59 19.41 -14.82
N ASP A 34 -37.77 19.07 -14.33
CA ASP A 34 -38.03 18.89 -12.90
C ASP A 34 -37.22 17.71 -12.34
N GLN A 35 -37.12 16.60 -13.09
CA GLN A 35 -36.30 15.44 -12.72
C GLN A 35 -34.80 15.75 -12.73
N GLN A 36 -34.35 16.58 -13.67
CA GLN A 36 -32.97 17.05 -13.71
C GLN A 36 -32.64 17.95 -12.52
N GLU A 37 -33.56 18.84 -12.12
CA GLU A 37 -33.39 19.71 -10.95
C GLU A 37 -33.38 18.92 -9.65
N GLU A 38 -34.35 18.00 -9.47
CA GLU A 38 -34.40 17.09 -8.32
C GLU A 38 -33.12 16.25 -8.20
N PHE A 39 -32.61 15.72 -9.32
CA PHE A 39 -31.34 15.01 -9.36
C PHE A 39 -30.17 15.91 -8.94
N LEU A 40 -30.07 17.13 -9.46
CA LEU A 40 -28.99 18.05 -9.12
C LEU A 40 -29.04 18.47 -7.65
N GLU A 41 -30.23 18.69 -7.09
CA GLU A 41 -30.44 19.02 -5.70
C GLU A 41 -30.04 17.87 -4.78
N THR A 42 -30.48 16.64 -5.11
CA THR A 42 -30.11 15.40 -4.39
C THR A 42 -28.60 15.15 -4.47
N PHE A 43 -28.00 15.32 -5.64
CA PHE A 43 -26.57 15.12 -5.85
C PHE A 43 -25.71 16.14 -5.11
N ARG A 44 -26.12 17.41 -5.08
CA ARG A 44 -25.39 18.50 -4.38
C ARG A 44 -25.53 18.40 -2.86
N SER A 45 -26.68 17.93 -2.37
CA SER A 45 -26.97 17.78 -0.94
C SER A 45 -26.42 16.48 -0.36
N ALA A 46 -26.14 15.48 -1.19
CA ALA A 46 -25.51 14.24 -0.76
C ALA A 46 -24.15 14.54 -0.08
N PRO A 47 -23.91 14.04 1.14
CA PRO A 47 -22.61 14.20 1.78
C PRO A 47 -21.55 13.56 0.89
N LYS A 48 -20.47 14.31 0.61
CA LYS A 48 -19.29 13.73 -0.07
C LYS A 48 -18.75 12.61 0.80
N LEU A 49 -19.02 11.37 0.41
CA LEU A 49 -18.41 10.22 1.06
C LEU A 49 -16.89 10.41 0.96
N PRO A 50 -16.15 10.27 2.08
CA PRO A 50 -14.71 10.29 2.01
C PRO A 50 -14.27 9.24 0.98
N PRO A 51 -13.34 9.57 0.06
CA PRO A 51 -12.92 8.64 -0.96
C PRO A 51 -12.47 7.35 -0.29
N GLN A 52 -13.11 6.23 -0.66
CA GLN A 52 -12.84 4.90 -0.09
C GLN A 52 -11.54 4.37 -0.68
N THR A 53 -10.43 5.05 -0.37
CA THR A 53 -9.10 4.78 -0.94
C THR A 53 -8.59 3.36 -0.64
N TRP A 54 -9.19 2.67 0.35
CA TRP A 54 -8.91 1.28 0.70
C TRP A 54 -9.69 0.25 -0.13
N LEU A 55 -10.77 0.66 -0.82
CA LEU A 55 -11.67 -0.25 -1.52
C LEU A 55 -10.97 -0.92 -2.70
N GLU A 56 -10.32 -0.15 -3.56
CA GLU A 56 -9.68 -0.70 -4.76
C GLU A 56 -8.55 -1.68 -4.40
N PRO A 57 -7.62 -1.37 -3.47
CA PRO A 57 -6.65 -2.36 -3.02
C PRO A 57 -7.27 -3.61 -2.40
N ALA A 58 -8.40 -3.47 -1.66
CA ALA A 58 -9.12 -4.61 -1.09
C ALA A 58 -9.72 -5.51 -2.16
N ILE A 59 -10.34 -4.93 -3.19
CA ILE A 59 -10.86 -5.66 -4.35
C ILE A 59 -9.74 -6.45 -5.02
N GLN A 60 -8.60 -5.82 -5.29
CA GLN A 60 -7.48 -6.45 -6.01
C GLN A 60 -6.94 -7.68 -5.27
N ILE A 61 -6.66 -7.55 -3.97
CA ILE A 61 -6.14 -8.68 -3.19
C ILE A 61 -7.18 -9.78 -3.02
N ILE A 62 -8.47 -9.46 -2.80
CA ILE A 62 -9.51 -10.49 -2.66
C ILE A 62 -9.69 -11.26 -3.96
N LYS A 63 -9.75 -10.57 -5.11
CA LYS A 63 -9.85 -11.19 -6.43
C LYS A 63 -8.72 -12.17 -6.73
N GLN A 64 -7.51 -11.88 -6.25
CA GLN A 64 -6.35 -12.76 -6.43
C GLN A 64 -6.54 -14.14 -5.78
N PHE A 65 -7.35 -14.25 -4.73
CA PHE A 65 -7.52 -15.47 -3.95
C PHE A 65 -8.87 -16.16 -4.09
N GLU A 66 -9.98 -15.43 -4.27
CA GLU A 66 -11.32 -16.03 -4.37
C GLU A 66 -11.60 -16.65 -5.76
N GLY A 67 -11.01 -16.07 -6.82
CA GLY A 67 -11.28 -16.49 -8.19
C GLY A 67 -12.70 -16.11 -8.67
N LEU A 68 -12.89 -15.98 -9.97
CA LEU A 68 -14.17 -15.61 -10.57
C LEU A 68 -14.93 -16.85 -11.06
N ARG A 69 -16.21 -16.95 -10.69
CA ARG A 69 -17.18 -17.93 -11.21
C ARG A 69 -18.46 -17.23 -11.66
N LEU A 70 -18.72 -17.20 -12.97
CA LEU A 70 -19.90 -16.55 -13.53
C LEU A 70 -21.16 -17.42 -13.45
N ASP A 71 -20.98 -18.72 -13.25
CA ASP A 71 -22.03 -19.70 -13.03
C ASP A 71 -22.04 -20.11 -11.55
N ALA A 72 -23.24 -20.24 -10.98
CA ALA A 72 -23.40 -20.74 -9.62
C ALA A 72 -22.86 -22.16 -9.48
N TYR A 73 -22.08 -22.40 -8.43
CA TYR A 73 -21.48 -23.68 -8.10
C TYR A 73 -21.70 -24.02 -6.62
N LEU A 74 -21.53 -25.29 -6.24
CA LEU A 74 -21.51 -25.68 -4.83
C LEU A 74 -20.09 -25.54 -4.29
N CYS A 75 -19.92 -24.75 -3.22
CA CYS A 75 -18.65 -24.70 -2.50
C CYS A 75 -18.43 -26.02 -1.72
N PRO A 76 -17.24 -26.26 -1.14
CA PRO A 76 -16.97 -27.47 -0.35
C PRO A 76 -17.96 -27.71 0.82
N ALA A 77 -18.63 -26.67 1.31
CA ALA A 77 -19.67 -26.75 2.33
C ALA A 77 -21.09 -26.99 1.77
N ASN A 78 -21.22 -27.35 0.48
CA ASN A 78 -22.51 -27.54 -0.23
C ASN A 78 -23.44 -26.32 -0.25
N VAL A 79 -22.88 -25.11 -0.17
CA VAL A 79 -23.64 -23.86 -0.30
C VAL A 79 -23.53 -23.32 -1.74
N PRO A 80 -24.65 -23.03 -2.43
CA PRO A 80 -24.63 -22.35 -3.72
C PRO A 80 -23.89 -21.01 -3.63
N THR A 81 -22.87 -20.86 -4.47
CA THR A 81 -21.93 -19.74 -4.45
C THR A 81 -21.70 -19.25 -5.89
N ILE A 82 -21.48 -17.95 -6.08
CA ILE A 82 -21.25 -17.32 -7.38
C ILE A 82 -20.30 -16.12 -7.25
N GLY A 83 -19.75 -15.64 -8.37
CA GLY A 83 -18.87 -14.48 -8.41
C GLY A 83 -17.55 -14.74 -7.70
N TYR A 84 -17.23 -13.87 -6.74
CA TYR A 84 -16.06 -13.95 -5.85
C TYR A 84 -16.46 -14.48 -4.46
N GLY A 85 -17.19 -15.59 -4.40
CA GLY A 85 -17.62 -16.18 -3.13
C GLY A 85 -18.95 -15.66 -2.57
N ALA A 86 -19.79 -15.03 -3.38
CA ALA A 86 -21.11 -14.54 -2.96
C ALA A 86 -22.12 -15.68 -2.83
N THR A 87 -22.86 -15.72 -1.71
CA THR A 87 -23.93 -16.69 -1.44
C THR A 87 -25.33 -16.08 -1.59
N SER A 88 -25.40 -14.79 -1.87
CA SER A 88 -26.63 -14.07 -2.18
C SER A 88 -26.43 -13.11 -3.36
N ILE A 89 -27.52 -12.86 -4.10
CA ILE A 89 -27.60 -11.88 -5.19
C ILE A 89 -28.79 -10.98 -4.86
N ASN A 90 -28.60 -9.67 -4.73
CA ASN A 90 -29.69 -8.72 -4.46
C ASN A 90 -30.62 -9.14 -3.30
N GLY A 91 -30.03 -9.65 -2.20
CA GLY A 91 -30.77 -10.06 -1.00
C GLY A 91 -31.44 -11.43 -1.07
N ARG A 92 -31.43 -12.13 -2.22
CA ARG A 92 -31.89 -13.53 -2.31
C ARG A 92 -30.71 -14.51 -2.27
N PRO A 93 -30.87 -15.73 -1.72
CA PRO A 93 -29.86 -16.78 -1.85
C PRO A 93 -29.55 -17.11 -3.32
N VAL A 94 -28.29 -17.44 -3.58
CA VAL A 94 -27.85 -18.01 -4.87
C VAL A 94 -28.52 -19.37 -5.06
N LYS A 95 -28.88 -19.68 -6.30
CA LYS A 95 -29.44 -20.97 -6.72
C LYS A 95 -28.58 -21.56 -7.82
N ILE A 96 -28.47 -22.88 -7.85
CA ILE A 96 -27.80 -23.57 -8.96
C ILE A 96 -28.54 -23.24 -10.26
N GLY A 97 -27.79 -22.83 -11.28
CA GLY A 97 -28.29 -22.31 -12.55
C GLY A 97 -28.28 -20.78 -12.65
N ASP A 98 -28.06 -20.05 -11.55
CA ASP A 98 -27.82 -18.60 -11.62
C ASP A 98 -26.56 -18.30 -12.45
N LYS A 99 -26.65 -17.25 -13.27
CA LYS A 99 -25.55 -16.71 -14.08
C LYS A 99 -25.44 -15.21 -13.86
N ILE A 100 -24.21 -14.71 -13.79
CA ILE A 100 -23.90 -13.29 -13.69
C ILE A 100 -22.81 -12.88 -14.69
N THR A 101 -22.74 -11.59 -14.98
CA THR A 101 -21.64 -10.97 -15.73
C THR A 101 -20.46 -10.64 -14.80
N GLU A 102 -19.28 -10.38 -15.37
CA GLU A 102 -18.13 -9.92 -14.58
C GLU A 102 -18.42 -8.61 -13.83
N VAL A 103 -19.19 -7.71 -14.44
CA VAL A 103 -19.60 -6.44 -13.83
C VAL A 103 -20.49 -6.69 -12.61
N GLN A 104 -21.46 -7.60 -12.72
CA GLN A 104 -22.30 -8.00 -11.60
C GLN A 104 -21.49 -8.70 -10.51
N ALA A 105 -20.54 -9.56 -10.86
CA ALA A 105 -19.66 -10.21 -9.89
C ALA A 105 -18.81 -9.19 -9.11
N LEU A 106 -18.30 -8.16 -9.81
CA LEU A 106 -17.56 -7.06 -9.18
C LEU A 106 -18.47 -6.21 -8.28
N GLN A 107 -19.70 -5.91 -8.70
CA GLN A 107 -20.67 -5.18 -7.89
C GLN A 107 -21.00 -5.93 -6.60
N LEU A 108 -21.28 -7.24 -6.68
CA LEU A 108 -21.54 -8.07 -5.50
C LEU A 108 -20.35 -8.06 -4.54
N LEU A 109 -19.12 -8.20 -5.05
CA LEU A 109 -17.90 -8.13 -4.24
C LEU A 109 -17.78 -6.76 -3.56
N GLN A 110 -17.97 -5.67 -4.29
CA GLN A 110 -17.92 -4.31 -3.75
C GLN A 110 -18.93 -4.09 -2.64
N GLU A 111 -20.17 -4.56 -2.81
CA GLU A 111 -21.22 -4.46 -1.81
C GLU A 111 -20.88 -5.24 -0.56
N GLN A 112 -20.40 -6.49 -0.68
CA GLN A 112 -19.98 -7.28 0.47
C GLN A 112 -18.85 -6.59 1.24
N ILE A 113 -17.85 -6.09 0.52
CA ILE A 113 -16.73 -5.36 1.13
C ILE A 113 -17.24 -4.12 1.88
N LYS A 114 -18.02 -3.26 1.22
CA LYS A 114 -18.47 -1.96 1.75
C LYS A 114 -19.47 -2.07 2.88
N ASN A 115 -20.40 -3.02 2.78
CA ASN A 115 -21.56 -3.08 3.66
C ASN A 115 -21.37 -4.06 4.81
N VAL A 116 -20.44 -5.02 4.68
CA VAL A 116 -20.23 -6.08 5.69
C VAL A 116 -18.82 -6.01 6.26
N TYR A 117 -17.80 -6.27 5.43
CA TYR A 117 -16.47 -6.55 5.95
C TYR A 117 -15.72 -5.30 6.41
N ALA A 118 -15.74 -4.20 5.65
CA ALA A 118 -15.07 -2.97 6.05
C ALA A 118 -15.68 -2.37 7.33
N PRO A 119 -17.01 -2.19 7.46
CA PRO A 119 -17.61 -1.74 8.72
C PRO A 119 -17.31 -2.68 9.89
N GLY A 120 -17.36 -4.00 9.67
CA GLY A 120 -17.06 -4.99 10.69
C GLY A 120 -15.61 -4.91 11.18
N VAL A 121 -14.64 -4.81 10.27
CA VAL A 121 -13.22 -4.63 10.62
C VAL A 121 -13.00 -3.33 11.38
N PHE A 122 -13.58 -2.23 10.92
CA PHE A 122 -13.42 -0.91 11.55
C PHE A 122 -14.08 -0.88 12.94
N GLY A 123 -15.20 -1.57 13.15
CA GLY A 123 -15.83 -1.71 14.46
C GLY A 123 -15.03 -2.59 15.42
N LEU A 124 -14.52 -3.74 14.95
CA LEU A 124 -13.77 -4.69 15.76
C LEU A 124 -12.34 -4.22 16.08
N ILE A 125 -11.73 -3.46 15.17
CA ILE A 125 -10.38 -2.90 15.28
C ILE A 125 -10.46 -1.37 15.01
N PRO A 126 -10.94 -0.54 15.95
CA PRO A 126 -11.13 0.90 15.72
C PRO A 126 -9.88 1.64 15.25
N ALA A 127 -8.70 1.24 15.74
CA ALA A 127 -7.40 1.80 15.32
C ALA A 127 -7.15 1.68 13.80
N SER A 128 -7.78 0.70 13.14
CA SER A 128 -7.62 0.49 11.69
C SER A 128 -8.20 1.60 10.83
N THR A 129 -9.12 2.42 11.35
CA THR A 129 -9.65 3.60 10.64
C THR A 129 -8.56 4.65 10.37
N ALA A 130 -7.52 4.69 11.20
CA ALA A 130 -6.36 5.57 11.04
C ALA A 130 -5.21 4.92 10.24
N PHE A 131 -5.34 3.65 9.85
CA PHE A 131 -4.33 2.97 9.05
C PHE A 131 -4.36 3.46 7.60
N ARG A 132 -3.24 3.27 6.89
CA ARG A 132 -3.16 3.59 5.47
C ARG A 132 -4.11 2.71 4.66
N PRO A 133 -4.54 3.14 3.47
CA PRO A 133 -5.50 2.38 2.66
C PRO A 133 -5.12 0.93 2.38
N ALA A 134 -3.84 0.65 2.09
CA ALA A 134 -3.34 -0.71 1.89
C ALA A 134 -3.42 -1.57 3.16
N GLN A 135 -3.21 -0.98 4.34
CA GLN A 135 -3.32 -1.67 5.63
C GLN A 135 -4.77 -2.04 5.94
N GLN A 136 -5.70 -1.11 5.67
CA GLN A 136 -7.13 -1.36 5.77
C GLN A 136 -7.54 -2.50 4.83
N ALA A 137 -7.11 -2.43 3.57
CA ALA A 137 -7.39 -3.45 2.56
C ALA A 137 -6.90 -4.85 2.95
N ALA A 138 -5.69 -4.97 3.51
CA ALA A 138 -5.17 -6.25 3.99
C ALA A 138 -6.02 -6.86 5.11
N LEU A 139 -6.45 -6.05 6.09
CA LEU A 139 -7.34 -6.49 7.16
C LEU A 139 -8.72 -6.90 6.63
N ILE A 140 -9.25 -6.14 5.67
CA ILE A 140 -10.54 -6.45 5.02
C ILE A 140 -10.45 -7.76 4.24
N SER A 141 -9.35 -8.00 3.51
CA SER A 141 -9.10 -9.27 2.80
C SER A 141 -9.02 -10.47 3.74
N TRP A 142 -8.35 -10.29 4.88
CA TRP A 142 -8.30 -11.32 5.90
C TRP A 142 -9.70 -11.61 6.46
N ALA A 143 -10.43 -10.57 6.86
CA ALA A 143 -11.79 -10.70 7.38
C ALA A 143 -12.74 -11.35 6.37
N PHE A 144 -12.59 -11.04 5.08
CA PHE A 144 -13.33 -11.69 3.99
C PHE A 144 -13.10 -13.20 3.98
N ASN A 145 -11.85 -13.63 4.20
CA ASN A 145 -11.48 -15.04 4.19
C ASN A 145 -11.96 -15.83 5.41
N VAL A 146 -11.77 -15.27 6.62
CA VAL A 146 -11.99 -16.01 7.87
C VAL A 146 -13.34 -15.70 8.52
N GLY A 147 -14.03 -14.65 8.07
CA GLY A 147 -15.26 -14.15 8.67
C GLY A 147 -15.03 -13.22 9.87
N LEU A 148 -15.99 -12.33 10.12
CA LEU A 148 -15.89 -11.33 11.19
C LEU A 148 -15.86 -11.93 12.60
N SER A 149 -16.55 -13.06 12.83
CA SER A 149 -16.51 -13.76 14.13
C SER A 149 -15.11 -14.26 14.48
N ALA A 150 -14.35 -14.73 13.48
CA ALA A 150 -12.97 -15.14 13.68
C ALA A 150 -12.05 -13.94 13.99
N VAL A 151 -12.30 -12.80 13.33
CA VAL A 151 -11.59 -11.54 13.62
C VAL A 151 -11.88 -11.07 15.05
N GLU A 152 -13.12 -11.15 15.49
CA GLU A 152 -13.56 -10.75 16.83
C GLU A 152 -12.81 -11.51 17.94
N GLU A 153 -12.66 -12.82 17.80
CA GLU A 153 -12.00 -13.66 18.80
C GLU A 153 -10.46 -13.67 18.72
N SER A 154 -9.92 -13.12 17.64
CA SER A 154 -8.49 -13.22 17.31
C SER A 154 -7.56 -12.58 18.34
N THR A 155 -6.41 -13.23 18.55
CA THR A 155 -5.27 -12.64 19.27
C THR A 155 -4.77 -11.38 18.58
N LEU A 156 -4.81 -11.33 17.24
CA LEU A 156 -4.47 -10.15 16.44
C LEU A 156 -5.25 -8.91 16.91
N ARG A 157 -6.58 -8.99 16.96
CA ARG A 157 -7.44 -7.90 17.45
C ARG A 157 -7.06 -7.49 18.88
N LYS A 158 -6.91 -8.48 19.78
CA LYS A 158 -6.56 -8.25 21.20
C LYS A 158 -5.23 -7.50 21.35
N ARG A 159 -4.20 -7.88 20.59
CA ARG A 159 -2.89 -7.21 20.59
C ARG A 159 -2.94 -5.78 20.04
N ILE A 160 -3.69 -5.55 18.94
CA ILE A 160 -3.90 -4.18 18.43
C ILE A 160 -4.65 -3.32 19.46
N ALA A 161 -5.67 -3.87 20.14
CA ALA A 161 -6.40 -3.16 21.18
C ALA A 161 -5.50 -2.79 22.38
N ASN A 162 -4.52 -3.63 22.69
CA ASN A 162 -3.47 -3.35 23.69
C ASN A 162 -2.39 -2.36 23.21
N LYS A 163 -2.60 -1.70 22.06
CA LYS A 163 -1.71 -0.68 21.47
C LYS A 163 -0.33 -1.20 21.11
N GLU A 164 -0.17 -2.51 20.90
CA GLU A 164 1.06 -3.06 20.33
C GLU A 164 1.27 -2.55 18.90
N ASN A 165 2.53 -2.57 18.44
CA ASN A 165 2.88 -2.10 17.11
C ASN A 165 2.15 -2.92 16.02
N PRO A 166 1.30 -2.30 15.17
CA PRO A 166 0.50 -3.04 14.19
C PRO A 166 1.33 -3.82 13.17
N ILE A 167 2.51 -3.34 12.79
CA ILE A 167 3.40 -4.05 11.85
C ILE A 167 3.87 -5.37 12.46
N THR A 168 4.31 -5.35 13.72
CA THR A 168 4.73 -6.55 14.45
C THR A 168 3.56 -7.52 14.62
N VAL A 169 2.43 -7.02 15.11
CA VAL A 169 1.23 -7.84 15.36
C VAL A 169 0.76 -8.54 14.09
N ILE A 170 0.67 -7.82 12.97
CA ILE A 170 0.22 -8.41 11.71
C ILE A 170 1.21 -9.45 11.18
N SER A 171 2.51 -9.18 11.27
CA SER A 171 3.55 -10.11 10.82
C SER A 171 3.51 -11.44 11.59
N GLU A 172 3.28 -11.37 12.90
CA GLU A 172 3.32 -12.54 13.78
C GLU A 172 1.98 -13.30 13.84
N GLU A 173 0.86 -12.59 13.86
CA GLU A 173 -0.45 -13.23 14.07
C GLU A 173 -1.09 -13.71 12.77
N LEU A 174 -0.95 -12.97 11.67
CA LEU A 174 -1.70 -13.24 10.45
C LEU A 174 -1.24 -14.54 9.77
N ILE A 175 0.05 -14.89 9.90
CA ILE A 175 0.60 -16.16 9.36
C ILE A 175 0.03 -17.41 10.05
N LYS A 176 -0.51 -17.29 11.27
CA LYS A 176 -1.09 -18.41 12.02
C LYS A 176 -2.47 -18.85 11.49
N TRP A 177 -3.10 -18.02 10.65
CA TRP A 177 -4.40 -18.26 10.03
C TRP A 177 -4.28 -18.96 8.68
N ASP A 178 -3.37 -19.94 8.60
CA ASP A 178 -3.04 -20.67 7.38
C ASP A 178 -3.62 -22.10 7.33
N LYS A 179 -4.47 -22.48 8.29
CA LYS A 179 -4.90 -23.87 8.49
C LYS A 179 -6.34 -24.13 8.06
N ALA A 180 -6.59 -25.33 7.53
CA ALA A 180 -7.91 -25.95 7.46
C ALA A 180 -7.83 -27.36 8.09
N ASP A 181 -8.86 -27.76 8.84
CA ASP A 181 -8.88 -29.03 9.59
C ASP A 181 -7.60 -29.28 10.42
N GLY A 182 -7.09 -28.20 11.02
CA GLY A 182 -5.88 -28.20 11.86
C GLY A 182 -4.55 -28.27 11.10
N LYS A 183 -4.54 -28.39 9.76
CA LYS A 183 -3.33 -28.50 8.95
C LYS A 183 -3.08 -27.26 8.11
N PRO A 184 -1.84 -26.76 8.02
CA PRO A 184 -1.48 -25.69 7.11
C PRO A 184 -1.86 -26.01 5.66
N LEU A 185 -2.49 -25.06 4.98
CA LEU A 185 -2.77 -25.10 3.56
C LEU A 185 -1.88 -24.09 2.85
N GLU A 186 -1.21 -24.53 1.79
CA GLU A 186 -0.30 -23.68 1.01
C GLU A 186 -1.01 -22.44 0.43
N GLY A 187 -2.24 -22.62 -0.05
CA GLY A 187 -3.06 -21.52 -0.56
C GLY A 187 -3.34 -20.44 0.47
N LEU A 188 -3.67 -20.84 1.71
CA LEU A 188 -3.88 -19.91 2.82
C LEU A 188 -2.55 -19.27 3.26
N THR A 189 -1.48 -20.05 3.36
CA THR A 189 -0.12 -19.54 3.68
C THR A 189 0.29 -18.43 2.70
N ARG A 190 0.09 -18.66 1.40
CA ARG A 190 0.36 -17.68 0.34
C ARG A 190 -0.51 -16.43 0.50
N ARG A 191 -1.80 -16.61 0.83
CA ARG A 191 -2.72 -15.50 1.10
C ARG A 191 -2.29 -14.66 2.30
N ARG A 192 -1.95 -15.30 3.42
CA ARG A 192 -1.45 -14.63 4.63
C ARG A 192 -0.20 -13.79 4.32
N LYS A 193 0.75 -14.34 3.56
CA LYS A 193 1.95 -13.62 3.13
C LYS A 193 1.63 -12.38 2.28
N ALA A 194 0.73 -12.50 1.29
CA ALA A 194 0.33 -11.37 0.46
C ALA A 194 -0.37 -10.26 1.27
N GLU A 195 -1.24 -10.64 2.21
CA GLU A 195 -1.91 -9.68 3.09
C GLU A 195 -0.93 -8.99 4.05
N ILE A 196 0.04 -9.73 4.62
CA ILE A 196 1.13 -9.15 5.40
C ILE A 196 1.94 -8.17 4.56
N GLU A 197 2.32 -8.56 3.33
CA GLU A 197 3.09 -7.71 2.42
C GLU A 197 2.35 -6.41 2.06
N LEU A 198 1.04 -6.51 1.78
CA LEU A 198 0.18 -5.36 1.52
C LEU A 198 0.08 -4.45 2.77
N PHE A 199 -0.03 -5.04 3.97
CA PHE A 199 -0.14 -4.29 5.22
C PHE A 199 1.15 -3.55 5.59
N ILE A 200 2.28 -4.26 5.55
CA ILE A 200 3.59 -3.67 5.84
C ILE A 200 3.91 -2.61 4.78
N GLY A 201 3.44 -2.84 3.56
CA GLY A 201 3.82 -2.08 2.40
C GLY A 201 5.24 -2.46 2.03
N ARG A 202 5.39 -3.59 1.32
CA ARG A 202 6.39 -3.60 0.26
C ARG A 202 5.88 -2.61 -0.77
N THR A 203 6.43 -1.40 -0.72
CA THR A 203 6.29 -0.42 -1.79
C THR A 203 6.52 -1.17 -3.10
N GLU A 204 5.69 -0.96 -4.13
CA GLU A 204 5.83 -1.54 -5.48
C GLU A 204 7.23 -1.33 -6.11
N VAL A 205 8.09 -0.57 -5.45
CA VAL A 205 9.54 -0.44 -5.64
C VAL A 205 10.29 -1.79 -5.72
N GLN A 206 9.85 -2.86 -5.03
CA GLN A 206 10.56 -4.15 -5.11
C GLN A 206 10.34 -4.95 -6.41
N GLN A 207 9.43 -4.55 -7.30
CA GLN A 207 9.26 -5.25 -8.59
C GLN A 207 10.11 -4.67 -9.74
N GLN A 208 10.77 -3.51 -9.57
CA GLN A 208 11.76 -3.01 -10.55
C GLN A 208 13.21 -3.40 -10.24
N THR A 209 13.55 -3.70 -8.98
CA THR A 209 14.93 -4.06 -8.59
C THR A 209 15.41 -5.37 -9.20
N ALA A 210 14.50 -6.35 -9.39
CA ALA A 210 14.86 -7.65 -9.98
C ALA A 210 15.36 -7.56 -11.45
N LYS A 211 15.15 -6.42 -12.13
CA LYS A 211 15.69 -6.19 -13.49
C LYS A 211 16.95 -5.34 -13.52
N LEU A 212 17.27 -4.60 -12.45
CA LEU A 212 18.43 -3.71 -12.41
C LEU A 212 19.64 -4.45 -11.84
N SER A 213 20.72 -4.46 -12.61
CA SER A 213 22.03 -4.91 -12.17
C SER A 213 22.86 -3.75 -11.64
N PRO A 214 23.92 -4.00 -10.85
CA PRO A 214 24.86 -2.95 -10.43
C PRO A 214 25.58 -2.25 -11.59
N SER A 215 25.62 -2.89 -12.78
CA SER A 215 26.12 -2.32 -14.03
C SER A 215 25.11 -1.42 -14.78
N ALA A 216 23.89 -1.25 -14.27
CA ALA A 216 22.91 -0.39 -14.90
C ALA A 216 23.37 1.08 -14.99
N SER A 217 22.84 1.82 -15.96
CA SER A 217 23.11 3.26 -16.11
C SER A 217 22.75 4.02 -14.84
N PHE A 218 23.49 5.08 -14.50
CA PHE A 218 23.14 5.99 -13.40
C PHE A 218 21.78 6.65 -13.57
N SER A 219 21.29 6.80 -14.81
CA SER A 219 19.93 7.28 -15.09
C SER A 219 18.83 6.26 -14.79
N SER A 220 19.18 5.02 -14.44
CA SER A 220 18.21 3.97 -14.11
C SER A 220 17.48 4.32 -12.82
N ARG A 221 16.16 4.19 -12.84
CA ARG A 221 15.28 4.56 -11.72
C ARG A 221 15.20 3.42 -10.70
N LEU A 222 15.60 3.69 -9.46
CA LEU A 222 15.33 2.81 -8.32
C LEU A 222 13.86 2.93 -7.89
N THR A 223 13.32 4.14 -7.97
CA THR A 223 11.91 4.50 -7.77
C THR A 223 11.49 5.52 -8.83
N PRO A 224 10.20 5.87 -8.98
CA PRO A 224 9.78 6.85 -9.98
C PRO A 224 10.57 8.17 -9.96
N HIS A 225 10.99 8.65 -8.77
CA HIS A 225 11.69 9.93 -8.62
C HIS A 225 13.15 9.83 -8.18
N ILE A 226 13.68 8.64 -7.92
CA ILE A 226 15.06 8.47 -7.44
C ILE A 226 15.79 7.46 -8.33
N THR A 227 16.95 7.88 -8.80
CA THR A 227 17.83 7.10 -9.67
C THR A 227 18.94 6.39 -8.89
N LEU A 228 19.54 5.39 -9.51
CA LEU A 228 20.74 4.72 -9.01
C LEU A 228 21.88 5.74 -8.87
N GLY A 229 22.02 6.64 -9.85
CA GLY A 229 23.00 7.71 -9.87
C GLY A 229 22.96 8.59 -8.62
N GLU A 230 21.78 8.93 -8.10
CA GLU A 230 21.68 9.75 -6.89
C GLU A 230 22.24 9.07 -5.64
N PHE A 231 22.09 7.75 -5.49
CA PHE A 231 22.74 7.01 -4.40
C PHE A 231 24.26 6.86 -4.59
N ALA A 232 24.71 6.83 -5.84
CA ALA A 232 26.13 6.80 -6.20
C ALA A 232 26.73 8.20 -6.39
N LEU A 233 25.96 9.28 -6.15
CA LEU A 233 26.32 10.67 -6.50
C LEU A 233 26.84 10.85 -7.95
N ASN A 234 26.40 10.00 -8.87
CA ASN A 234 26.88 9.90 -10.25
C ASN A 234 28.40 9.71 -10.38
N GLU A 235 29.05 9.16 -9.34
CA GLU A 235 30.48 8.87 -9.32
C GLU A 235 30.72 7.37 -9.56
N GLU A 236 31.54 7.03 -10.55
CA GLU A 236 31.89 5.63 -10.83
C GLU A 236 32.61 4.97 -9.63
N ALA A 237 33.36 5.76 -8.85
CA ALA A 237 34.00 5.31 -7.62
C ALA A 237 32.99 4.89 -6.52
N ARG A 238 31.71 5.24 -6.67
CA ARG A 238 30.59 4.86 -5.81
C ARG A 238 29.60 3.93 -6.50
N ARG A 239 29.96 3.32 -7.63
CA ARG A 239 29.11 2.33 -8.28
C ARG A 239 28.92 1.12 -7.37
N PHE A 240 27.68 0.65 -7.26
CA PHE A 240 27.36 -0.61 -6.59
C PHE A 240 28.10 -1.78 -7.26
N ARG A 241 28.65 -2.69 -6.46
CA ARG A 241 29.36 -3.89 -6.92
C ARG A 241 28.55 -5.16 -6.74
N HIS A 242 27.54 -5.12 -5.88
CA HIS A 242 26.73 -6.28 -5.55
C HIS A 242 25.23 -5.98 -5.63
N GLN A 243 24.45 -6.98 -6.00
CA GLN A 243 22.99 -6.85 -6.11
C GLN A 243 22.35 -6.39 -4.80
N TYR A 244 22.82 -6.92 -3.66
CA TYR A 244 22.26 -6.56 -2.35
C TYR A 244 22.42 -5.07 -2.01
N GLN A 245 23.41 -4.37 -2.59
CA GLN A 245 23.58 -2.93 -2.39
C GLN A 245 22.50 -2.16 -3.14
N LEU A 246 22.18 -2.59 -4.36
CA LEU A 246 21.08 -2.07 -5.15
C LEU A 246 19.74 -2.32 -4.47
N ASP A 247 19.51 -3.54 -3.97
CA ASP A 247 18.28 -3.90 -3.26
C ASP A 247 18.10 -3.06 -1.99
N THR A 248 19.18 -2.83 -1.23
CA THR A 248 19.16 -1.98 -0.03
C THR A 248 18.93 -0.51 -0.38
N ALA A 249 19.58 -0.01 -1.44
CA ALA A 249 19.35 1.36 -1.94
C ALA A 249 17.90 1.56 -2.38
N ALA A 250 17.29 0.57 -3.02
CA ALA A 250 15.89 0.63 -3.41
C ALA A 250 14.92 0.60 -2.21
N GLU A 251 15.23 -0.16 -1.13
CA GLU A 251 14.45 -0.10 0.11
C GLU A 251 14.50 1.32 0.72
N LEU A 252 15.69 1.93 0.79
CA LEU A 252 15.87 3.31 1.25
C LEU A 252 15.14 4.31 0.34
N ALA A 253 15.30 4.20 -0.98
CA ALA A 253 14.65 5.05 -1.97
C ALA A 253 13.11 4.94 -1.88
N GLY A 254 12.57 3.73 -1.68
CA GLY A 254 11.15 3.53 -1.49
C GLY A 254 10.60 4.22 -0.24
N PHE A 255 11.40 4.36 0.82
CA PHE A 255 11.03 5.19 1.96
C PHE A 255 11.12 6.69 1.63
N LEU A 256 12.15 7.12 0.91
CA LEU A 256 12.32 8.50 0.48
C LEU A 256 11.14 8.98 -0.39
N GLU A 257 10.49 8.11 -1.17
CA GLU A 257 9.24 8.44 -1.86
C GLU A 257 8.10 8.82 -0.89
N ARG A 258 8.01 8.14 0.28
CA ARG A 258 7.03 8.49 1.31
C ARG A 258 7.37 9.83 1.97
N VAL A 259 8.64 10.07 2.22
CA VAL A 259 9.13 11.36 2.72
C VAL A 259 8.77 12.46 1.71
N ARG A 260 9.08 12.26 0.43
CA ARG A 260 8.74 13.19 -0.66
C ARG A 260 7.26 13.55 -0.65
N LEU A 261 6.37 12.56 -0.56
CA LEU A 261 4.92 12.78 -0.51
C LEU A 261 4.47 13.53 0.75
N ALA A 262 5.03 13.19 1.92
CA ALA A 262 4.70 13.85 3.18
C ALA A 262 5.05 15.35 3.18
N PHE A 263 6.03 15.77 2.37
CA PHE A 263 6.47 17.16 2.24
C PHE A 263 6.03 17.81 0.92
N GLY A 264 4.83 17.46 0.43
CA GLY A 264 4.18 18.14 -0.70
C GLY A 264 4.76 17.77 -2.07
N GLY A 265 5.40 16.60 -2.17
CA GLY A 265 5.94 16.08 -3.41
C GLY A 265 7.26 16.70 -3.86
N LYS A 266 7.88 17.56 -3.05
CA LYS A 266 9.11 18.30 -3.35
C LYS A 266 10.31 17.36 -3.58
N PRO A 267 11.25 17.71 -4.48
CA PRO A 267 12.42 16.87 -4.75
C PRO A 267 13.26 16.55 -3.52
N ILE A 268 13.64 15.28 -3.39
CA ILE A 268 14.66 14.81 -2.44
C ILE A 268 16.03 15.06 -3.07
N ILE A 269 16.96 15.62 -2.31
CA ILE A 269 18.36 15.78 -2.72
C ILE A 269 19.21 14.85 -1.85
N ILE A 270 19.73 13.79 -2.44
CA ILE A 270 20.65 12.85 -1.77
C ILE A 270 22.04 13.50 -1.73
N THR A 271 22.57 13.69 -0.52
CA THR A 271 23.92 14.25 -0.30
C THR A 271 24.96 13.15 -0.07
N SER A 272 24.53 11.95 0.35
CA SER A 272 25.39 10.78 0.39
C SER A 272 24.58 9.48 0.39
N GLY A 273 24.91 8.57 -0.53
CA GLY A 273 24.46 7.18 -0.48
C GLY A 273 25.63 6.24 -0.18
N TYR A 274 25.93 5.31 -1.08
CA TYR A 274 27.00 4.33 -0.91
C TYR A 274 28.39 4.98 -0.99
N ARG A 275 29.31 4.47 -0.16
CA ARG A 275 30.72 4.85 -0.08
C ARG A 275 31.57 3.58 -0.13
N THR A 276 32.62 3.59 -0.94
CA THR A 276 33.70 2.61 -0.78
C THR A 276 34.49 2.90 0.51
N PRO A 277 35.26 1.94 1.05
CA PRO A 277 36.09 2.18 2.23
C PRO A 277 37.02 3.40 2.09
N ALA A 278 37.62 3.59 0.90
CA ALA A 278 38.49 4.74 0.62
C ALA A 278 37.73 6.07 0.70
N ILE A 279 36.55 6.16 0.07
CA ILE A 279 35.70 7.36 0.12
C ILE A 279 35.22 7.62 1.54
N ASN A 280 34.79 6.57 2.26
CA ASN A 280 34.33 6.68 3.63
C ASN A 280 35.43 7.23 4.55
N HIS A 281 36.66 6.73 4.42
CA HIS A 281 37.81 7.25 5.15
C HIS A 281 38.11 8.72 4.80
N ALA A 282 38.10 9.07 3.52
CA ALA A 282 38.39 10.43 3.05
C ALA A 282 37.41 11.48 3.59
N VAL A 283 36.15 11.11 3.84
CA VAL A 283 35.13 11.99 4.43
C VAL A 283 35.06 11.89 5.96
N GLY A 284 36.00 11.19 6.61
CA GLY A 284 36.04 11.03 8.06
C GLY A 284 34.94 10.12 8.62
N GLY A 285 34.39 9.22 7.79
CA GLY A 285 33.34 8.28 8.20
C GLY A 285 33.86 7.18 9.12
N ALA A 286 32.98 6.69 10.01
CA ALA A 286 33.29 5.58 10.91
C ALA A 286 33.60 4.29 10.12
N SER A 287 34.50 3.46 10.65
CA SER A 287 34.91 2.20 10.02
C SER A 287 33.78 1.17 9.88
N ASN A 288 32.74 1.29 10.70
CA ASN A 288 31.52 0.47 10.68
C ASN A 288 30.30 1.26 10.17
N SER A 289 30.51 2.28 9.33
CA SER A 289 29.41 3.09 8.79
C SER A 289 28.50 2.28 7.89
N GLU A 290 27.19 2.51 8.02
CA GLU A 290 26.17 1.93 7.14
C GLU A 290 26.30 2.39 5.69
N HIS A 291 26.96 3.54 5.43
CA HIS A 291 27.25 3.98 4.07
C HIS A 291 28.18 3.04 3.31
N LEU A 292 28.85 2.10 3.99
CA LEU A 292 29.68 1.08 3.35
C LEU A 292 28.89 -0.04 2.67
N PHE A 293 27.60 -0.19 2.98
CA PHE A 293 26.74 -1.25 2.42
C PHE A 293 27.49 -2.59 2.38
N ASP A 294 28.01 -3.02 3.53
CA ASP A 294 28.97 -4.13 3.65
C ASP A 294 28.29 -5.50 3.75
N ALA A 295 26.97 -5.52 3.93
CA ALA A 295 26.17 -6.73 4.01
C ALA A 295 24.76 -6.54 3.41
N PRO A 296 24.08 -7.64 3.02
CA PRO A 296 22.69 -7.58 2.60
C PRO A 296 21.77 -6.94 3.65
N GLY A 297 20.97 -5.96 3.24
CA GLY A 297 20.07 -5.24 4.14
C GLY A 297 20.80 -4.31 5.11
N VAL A 298 22.03 -3.90 4.81
CA VAL A 298 22.77 -2.86 5.53
C VAL A 298 23.08 -1.73 4.55
N GLY A 299 22.74 -0.50 4.93
CA GLY A 299 22.89 0.66 4.05
C GLY A 299 22.42 1.95 4.72
N ALA A 300 22.84 3.08 4.18
CA ALA A 300 22.37 4.39 4.63
C ALA A 300 22.25 5.42 3.51
N VAL A 301 21.47 6.46 3.78
CA VAL A 301 21.33 7.63 2.92
C VAL A 301 21.24 8.90 3.75
N ASP A 302 22.00 9.91 3.33
CA ASP A 302 21.90 11.29 3.81
C ASP A 302 21.20 12.11 2.74
N PHE A 303 20.19 12.89 3.13
CA PHE A 303 19.41 13.68 2.19
C PHE A 303 18.79 14.92 2.84
N TRP A 304 18.25 15.81 2.01
CA TRP A 304 17.36 16.90 2.44
C TRP A 304 16.28 17.14 1.37
N ILE A 305 15.33 18.01 1.66
CA ILE A 305 14.24 18.34 0.74
C ILE A 305 14.29 19.83 0.40
N SER A 306 14.32 20.14 -0.90
CA SER A 306 14.39 21.53 -1.35
C SER A 306 13.20 22.36 -0.86
N GLY A 307 13.49 23.43 -0.11
CA GLY A 307 12.46 24.32 0.43
C GLY A 307 11.56 23.71 1.50
N ALA A 308 11.98 22.64 2.19
CA ALA A 308 11.32 22.15 3.40
C ALA A 308 12.16 22.47 4.64
N ASN A 309 11.51 22.65 5.79
CA ASN A 309 12.22 22.74 7.07
C ASN A 309 12.81 21.36 7.42
N ILE A 310 14.14 21.29 7.51
CA ILE A 310 14.86 20.03 7.71
C ILE A 310 14.61 19.38 9.07
N GLU A 311 14.36 20.16 10.13
CA GLU A 311 14.01 19.64 11.44
C GLU A 311 12.66 18.92 11.39
N HIS A 312 11.69 19.47 10.68
CA HIS A 312 10.40 18.79 10.46
C HIS A 312 10.56 17.51 9.64
N VAL A 313 11.44 17.51 8.63
CA VAL A 313 11.76 16.29 7.85
C VAL A 313 12.39 15.23 8.73
N GLN A 314 13.34 15.62 9.59
CA GLN A 314 13.99 14.73 10.55
C GLN A 314 12.99 14.13 11.54
N ASP A 315 12.15 14.95 12.16
CA ASP A 315 11.13 14.50 13.12
C ASP A 315 10.12 13.54 12.47
N TRP A 316 9.74 13.82 11.23
CA TRP A 316 8.86 12.93 10.48
C TRP A 316 9.55 11.60 10.19
N CYS A 317 10.82 11.63 9.78
CA CYS A 317 11.60 10.42 9.55
C CYS A 317 11.80 9.61 10.83
N ASP A 318 12.11 10.24 11.95
CA ASP A 318 12.25 9.57 13.25
C ASP A 318 10.99 8.78 13.64
N LYS A 319 9.81 9.37 13.42
CA LYS A 319 8.51 8.76 13.71
C LYS A 319 8.14 7.63 12.75
N ASN A 320 8.50 7.74 11.47
CA ASN A 320 7.96 6.88 10.40
C ASN A 320 8.97 5.86 9.85
N TRP A 321 10.26 6.03 10.10
CA TRP A 321 11.30 5.07 9.73
C TRP A 321 11.49 4.03 10.84
N PRO A 322 11.24 2.74 10.56
CA PRO A 322 11.32 1.69 11.58
C PRO A 322 12.75 1.39 12.03
N TYR A 323 13.77 1.79 11.26
CA TYR A 323 15.17 1.51 11.55
C TYR A 323 15.89 2.75 12.07
N SER A 324 17.21 2.82 11.89
CA SER A 324 18.09 3.81 12.50
C SER A 324 17.95 5.19 11.84
N VAL A 325 17.99 6.25 12.65
CA VAL A 325 17.95 7.66 12.21
C VAL A 325 19.04 8.41 12.95
N GLY A 326 19.87 9.15 12.23
CA GLY A 326 20.83 10.07 12.84
C GLY A 326 20.38 11.52 12.64
N TYR A 327 20.45 12.31 13.70
CA TYR A 327 19.93 13.66 13.77
C TYR A 327 20.93 14.67 13.18
N GLY A 328 20.96 14.73 11.84
CA GLY A 328 21.85 15.59 11.06
C GLY A 328 21.29 16.98 10.73
N ALA A 329 20.08 17.35 11.17
CA ALA A 329 19.40 18.57 10.73
C ALA A 329 20.26 19.83 10.89
N LYS A 330 20.99 19.94 12.01
CA LYS A 330 21.94 21.04 12.28
C LYS A 330 23.11 21.12 11.30
N LYS A 331 23.43 20.00 10.65
CA LYS A 331 24.45 19.86 9.61
C LYS A 331 23.86 19.87 8.18
N GLY A 332 22.56 20.11 8.04
CA GLY A 332 21.90 20.27 6.75
C GLY A 332 21.49 18.96 6.04
N PHE A 333 21.44 17.83 6.74
CA PHE A 333 20.93 16.57 6.18
C PHE A 333 20.11 15.77 7.21
N VAL A 334 19.35 14.79 6.74
CA VAL A 334 18.73 13.74 7.56
C VAL A 334 19.38 12.42 7.20
N HIS A 335 19.81 11.66 8.21
CA HIS A 335 20.41 10.34 8.01
C HIS A 335 19.39 9.24 8.26
N LEU A 336 19.21 8.34 7.29
CA LEU A 336 18.49 7.09 7.45
C LEU A 336 19.43 5.92 7.28
N GLY A 337 19.45 5.01 8.25
CA GLY A 337 20.30 3.82 8.24
C GLY A 337 19.51 2.53 8.46
N ILE A 338 19.96 1.47 7.81
CA ILE A 338 19.59 0.08 8.09
C ILE A 338 20.86 -0.61 8.59
N ARG A 339 20.84 -1.02 9.87
CA ARG A 339 21.94 -1.76 10.51
C ARG A 339 21.65 -3.26 10.43
N LYS A 340 22.68 -4.09 10.59
CA LYS A 340 22.51 -5.55 10.74
C LYS A 340 21.56 -5.85 11.91
N GLY A 341 20.56 -6.71 11.68
CA GLY A 341 19.50 -6.98 12.66
C GLY A 341 18.39 -5.91 12.71
N ARG A 342 18.46 -4.88 11.86
CA ARG A 342 17.45 -3.81 11.70
C ARG A 342 17.03 -3.10 13.00
N PRO A 343 17.94 -2.78 13.95
CA PRO A 343 17.58 -2.06 15.17
C PRO A 343 17.18 -0.60 14.90
N ARG A 344 16.37 -0.06 15.81
CA ARG A 344 15.99 1.35 15.85
C ARG A 344 16.94 2.13 16.75
N VAL A 345 18.05 2.63 16.20
CA VAL A 345 19.06 3.42 16.93
C VAL A 345 18.95 4.90 16.57
N ARG A 346 19.21 5.79 17.54
CA ARG A 346 19.21 7.25 17.38
C ARG A 346 20.51 7.85 17.90
N TRP A 347 21.04 8.83 17.21
CA TRP A 347 22.24 9.57 17.62
C TRP A 347 22.23 10.97 17.01
N ASP A 348 22.90 11.91 17.65
CA ASP A 348 23.15 13.26 17.12
C ASP A 348 24.46 13.30 16.34
N TYR A 349 24.49 14.11 15.28
CA TYR A 349 25.66 14.28 14.42
C TYR A 349 26.59 15.39 14.85
#